data_AF-A0A0M5IL36-F1
#
_entry.id   AF-A0A0M5IL36-F1
#
_cell.length_a   1.000
_cell.length_b   1.000
_cell.length_c   1.000
_cell.angle_alpha   90.00
_cell.angle_beta   90.00
_cell.angle_gamma   90.00
#
_symmetry.space_group_name_H-M   'P 1'
#
loop_
_entity.id
_entity.type
_entity.pdbx_description
1 polymer ?
#
loop_
_entity_poly.entity_id
_entity_poly.type
_entity_poly.pdbx_seq_one_letter_code
_entity_poly.pdbx_strand_id
1 'polypeptide(L)'
;MVALIAPADAERIAASLLAEFQTIGRIWSRTPQDIDRITGAGSEVTKLLLRSRKLALEALSSGLQGIKIDPCCAALRDYLILGMGSLADERLRVLFLDAGGHLIADEQLQHGTLTRLALYPRTIFRRALELNAGGIILVHNHPTH
;
A
#
# COMPACT_ATOMS: atom_id res chain seq x y z
N MET A 1 5.05 -25.24 -9.77
CA MET A 1 5.84 -24.05 -9.36
C MET A 1 7.28 -24.31 -9.81
N VAL A 2 7.65 -23.84 -11.01
CA VAL A 2 9.02 -24.01 -11.54
C VAL A 2 9.95 -23.21 -10.62
N ALA A 3 10.99 -23.84 -10.08
CA ALA A 3 11.90 -23.20 -9.15
C ALA A 3 12.65 -22.07 -9.88
N LEU A 4 12.26 -20.83 -9.56
CA LEU A 4 12.84 -19.59 -10.09
C LEU A 4 14.31 -19.41 -9.65
N ILE A 5 14.70 -20.11 -8.57
CA ILE A 5 16.01 -20.09 -7.94
C ILE A 5 16.26 -21.47 -7.30
N ALA A 6 17.52 -21.85 -7.16
CA ALA A 6 17.89 -23.03 -6.37
C ALA A 6 17.48 -22.84 -4.88
N PRO A 7 17.04 -23.90 -4.17
CA PRO A 7 16.58 -23.78 -2.78
C PRO A 7 17.60 -23.13 -1.82
N ALA A 8 18.89 -23.48 -1.95
CA ALA A 8 19.96 -22.90 -1.13
C ALA A 8 20.11 -21.39 -1.35
N ASP A 9 19.90 -20.92 -2.59
CA ASP A 9 19.93 -19.48 -2.90
C ASP A 9 18.66 -18.78 -2.39
N ALA A 10 17.51 -19.44 -2.41
CA ALA A 10 16.27 -18.88 -1.90
C ALA A 10 16.34 -18.58 -0.40
N GLU A 11 16.87 -19.51 0.40
CA GLU A 11 17.08 -19.31 1.85
C GLU A 11 18.06 -18.18 2.13
N ARG A 12 19.19 -18.15 1.41
CA ARG A 12 20.19 -17.08 1.52
C ARG A 12 19.60 -15.71 1.19
N ILE A 13 18.88 -15.60 0.07
CA ILE A 13 18.22 -14.35 -0.35
C ILE A 13 17.18 -13.90 0.67
N ALA A 14 16.34 -14.82 1.15
CA ALA A 14 15.35 -14.51 2.17
C ALA A 14 15.99 -14.01 3.47
N ALA A 15 17.06 -14.67 3.93
CA ALA A 15 17.82 -14.26 5.11
C ALA A 15 18.45 -12.87 4.92
N SER A 16 19.05 -12.58 3.76
CA SER A 16 19.63 -11.26 3.47
C SER A 16 18.57 -10.16 3.40
N LEU A 17 17.42 -10.41 2.76
CA LEU A 17 16.32 -9.45 2.70
C LEU A 17 15.75 -9.14 4.09
N LEU A 18 15.56 -10.16 4.92
CA LEU A 18 15.07 -9.96 6.29
C LEU A 18 16.12 -9.33 7.20
N ALA A 19 17.40 -9.62 7.02
CA ALA A 19 18.47 -8.97 7.76
C ALA A 19 18.53 -7.45 7.45
N GLU A 20 18.39 -7.06 6.18
CA GLU A 20 18.40 -5.66 5.78
C GLU A 20 17.10 -4.93 6.17
N PHE A 21 15.95 -5.51 5.80
CA PHE A 21 14.66 -4.81 5.86
C PHE A 21 13.82 -5.16 7.08
N GLN A 22 14.21 -6.15 7.88
CA GLN A 22 13.60 -6.58 9.15
C GLN A 22 12.21 -7.24 9.01
N THR A 23 11.33 -6.75 8.16
CA THR A 23 9.96 -7.27 8.00
C THR A 23 9.54 -7.33 6.53
N ILE A 24 8.58 -8.21 6.23
CA ILE A 24 7.99 -8.33 4.87
C ILE A 24 7.36 -7.00 4.43
N GLY A 25 6.66 -6.31 5.33
CA GLY A 25 6.08 -4.99 5.03
C GLY A 25 7.14 -3.98 4.60
N ARG A 26 8.30 -3.96 5.28
CA ARG A 26 9.43 -3.11 4.91
C ARG A 26 10.12 -3.52 3.62
N ILE A 27 10.17 -4.81 3.28
CA ILE A 27 10.64 -5.29 1.96
C ILE A 27 9.71 -4.75 0.87
N TRP A 28 8.40 -4.91 1.04
CA TRP A 28 7.39 -4.49 0.08
C TRP A 28 7.31 -2.98 -0.14
N SER A 29 7.75 -2.17 0.82
CA SER A 29 7.81 -0.71 0.67
C SER A 29 9.07 -0.20 -0.04
N ARG A 30 10.04 -1.07 -0.36
CA ARG A 30 11.28 -0.68 -1.02
C ARG A 30 11.12 -0.44 -2.52
N THR A 31 12.05 0.33 -3.07
CA THR A 31 12.17 0.48 -4.51
C THR A 31 12.72 -0.81 -5.14
N PRO A 32 12.47 -1.06 -6.44
CA PRO A 32 13.09 -2.18 -7.14
C PRO A 32 14.61 -2.18 -7.01
N GLN A 33 15.23 -0.99 -7.04
CA GLN A 33 16.68 -0.81 -6.92
C GLN A 33 17.21 -1.29 -5.56
N ASP A 34 16.49 -1.01 -4.47
CA ASP A 34 16.88 -1.46 -3.14
C ASP A 34 16.86 -2.99 -3.01
N ILE A 35 15.86 -3.65 -3.60
CA ILE A 35 15.72 -5.12 -3.58
C ILE A 35 16.77 -5.76 -4.49
N ASP A 36 17.04 -5.16 -5.65
CA ASP A 36 18.07 -5.61 -6.60
C ASP A 36 19.48 -5.57 -6.02
N ARG A 37 19.77 -4.71 -5.02
CA ARG A 37 21.05 -4.73 -4.28
C ARG A 37 21.33 -6.07 -3.59
N ILE A 38 20.28 -6.81 -3.22
CA ILE A 38 20.38 -8.10 -2.53
C ILE A 38 20.18 -9.28 -3.50
N THR A 39 19.23 -9.12 -4.43
CA THR A 39 18.79 -10.22 -5.31
C THR A 39 19.48 -10.24 -6.68
N GLY A 40 20.22 -9.19 -7.03
CA GLY A 40 20.83 -8.97 -8.34
C GLY A 40 19.99 -8.09 -9.26
N ALA A 41 20.64 -7.29 -10.10
CA ALA A 41 19.96 -6.38 -11.02
C ALA A 41 19.03 -7.14 -11.98
N GLY A 42 17.75 -6.73 -12.04
CA GLY A 42 16.76 -7.35 -12.92
C GLY A 42 16.31 -8.76 -12.50
N SER A 43 16.58 -9.14 -11.24
CA SER A 43 16.23 -10.46 -10.70
C SER A 43 14.74 -10.77 -10.83
N GLU A 44 14.42 -11.99 -11.22
CA GLU A 44 13.04 -12.47 -11.23
C GLU A 44 12.43 -12.50 -9.82
N VAL A 45 13.27 -12.58 -8.79
CA VAL A 45 12.84 -12.47 -7.38
C VAL A 45 12.29 -11.09 -7.08
N THR A 46 12.98 -10.03 -7.50
CA THR A 46 12.48 -8.65 -7.36
C THR A 46 11.14 -8.50 -8.07
N LYS A 47 11.04 -8.96 -9.32
CA LYS A 47 9.79 -8.89 -10.09
C LYS A 47 8.67 -9.66 -9.37
N LEU A 48 8.95 -10.84 -8.84
CA LEU A 48 7.99 -11.64 -8.08
C LEU A 48 7.54 -10.94 -6.80
N LEU A 49 8.45 -10.37 -6.02
CA LEU A 49 8.13 -9.63 -4.80
C LEU A 49 7.27 -8.39 -5.08
N LEU A 50 7.58 -7.65 -6.13
CA LEU A 50 6.79 -6.49 -6.55
C LEU A 50 5.39 -6.89 -7.02
N ARG A 51 5.29 -7.98 -7.80
CA ARG A 51 4.01 -8.51 -8.28
C ARG A 51 3.17 -9.11 -7.16
N SER A 52 3.78 -9.84 -6.23
CA SER A 52 3.07 -10.45 -5.09
C SER A 52 2.45 -9.39 -4.20
N ARG A 53 3.14 -8.27 -3.97
CA ARG A 53 2.56 -7.11 -3.27
C ARG A 53 1.34 -6.57 -4.00
N LYS A 54 1.44 -6.34 -5.31
CA LYS A 54 0.32 -5.82 -6.12
C LYS A 54 -0.88 -6.76 -6.07
N LEU A 55 -0.66 -8.07 -6.19
CA LEU A 55 -1.71 -9.08 -6.10
C LEU A 55 -2.36 -9.11 -4.70
N ALA A 56 -1.56 -9.03 -3.64
CA ALA A 56 -2.08 -8.98 -2.27
C ALA A 56 -2.93 -7.72 -2.03
N LEU A 57 -2.51 -6.56 -2.55
CA LEU A 57 -3.30 -5.33 -2.49
C LEU A 57 -4.62 -5.43 -3.24
N GLU A 58 -4.60 -6.02 -4.44
CA GLU A 58 -5.81 -6.25 -5.24
C GLU A 58 -6.80 -7.16 -4.51
N ALA A 59 -6.30 -8.26 -3.91
CA ALA A 59 -7.11 -9.20 -3.15
C ALA A 59 -7.76 -8.53 -1.93
N LEU A 60 -7.01 -7.75 -1.16
CA LEU A 60 -7.55 -7.01 -0.02
C LEU A 60 -8.53 -5.92 -0.46
N SER A 61 -8.23 -5.18 -1.53
CA SER A 61 -9.13 -4.17 -2.09
C SER A 61 -10.44 -4.77 -2.57
N SER A 62 -10.39 -5.96 -3.16
CA SER A 62 -11.59 -6.71 -3.58
C SER A 62 -12.44 -7.12 -2.38
N GLY A 63 -11.80 -7.49 -1.26
CA GLY A 63 -12.49 -7.78 0.00
C GLY A 63 -13.19 -6.58 0.64
N LEU A 64 -12.87 -5.35 0.21
CA LEU A 64 -13.59 -4.13 0.63
C LEU A 64 -14.86 -3.87 -0.20
N GLN A 65 -15.03 -4.54 -1.33
CA GLN A 65 -16.21 -4.34 -2.17
C GLN A 65 -17.45 -4.97 -1.54
N GLY A 66 -18.53 -4.20 -1.46
CA GLY A 66 -19.83 -4.67 -0.97
C GLY A 66 -19.91 -4.85 0.55
N ILE A 67 -18.86 -4.54 1.30
CA ILE A 67 -18.93 -4.47 2.76
C ILE A 67 -19.13 -3.03 3.22
N LYS A 68 -19.83 -2.87 4.34
CA LYS A 68 -19.87 -1.59 5.04
C LYS A 68 -18.51 -1.33 5.68
N ILE A 69 -17.95 -0.16 5.40
CA ILE A 69 -16.67 0.28 5.93
C ILE A 69 -16.89 1.28 7.06
N ASP A 70 -16.25 1.01 8.18
CA ASP A 70 -16.03 1.94 9.26
C ASP A 70 -14.53 1.98 9.62
N PRO A 71 -14.06 3.01 10.35
CA PRO A 71 -12.63 3.15 10.69
C PRO A 71 -12.04 1.98 11.50
N CYS A 72 -12.87 1.18 12.18
CA CYS A 72 -12.47 0.03 12.97
C CYS A 72 -12.58 -1.30 12.19
N CYS A 73 -12.98 -1.27 10.92
CA CYS A 73 -13.07 -2.44 10.07
C CYS A 73 -11.69 -3.12 9.89
N ALA A 74 -11.62 -4.42 10.18
CA ALA A 74 -10.38 -5.18 10.08
C ALA A 74 -9.86 -5.26 8.63
N ALA A 75 -10.77 -5.53 7.68
CA ALA A 75 -10.41 -5.57 6.26
C ALA A 75 -9.83 -4.23 5.77
N LEU A 76 -10.41 -3.12 6.22
CA LEU A 76 -9.88 -1.78 5.93
C LEU A 76 -8.48 -1.62 6.52
N ARG A 77 -8.27 -1.98 7.79
CA ARG A 77 -6.95 -1.90 8.43
C ARG A 77 -5.90 -2.72 7.69
N ASP A 78 -6.20 -3.96 7.33
CA ASP A 78 -5.26 -4.84 6.64
C ASP A 78 -4.88 -4.27 5.27
N TYR A 79 -5.86 -3.76 4.53
CA TYR A 79 -5.65 -3.07 3.26
C TYR A 79 -4.74 -1.85 3.42
N LEU A 80 -5.02 -0.98 4.40
CA LEU A 80 -4.23 0.23 4.65
C LEU A 80 -2.82 -0.09 5.15
N ILE A 81 -2.65 -1.07 6.03
CA ILE A 81 -1.33 -1.49 6.53
C ILE A 81 -0.46 -1.99 5.38
N LEU A 82 -1.01 -2.82 4.49
CA LEU A 82 -0.28 -3.33 3.31
C LEU A 82 0.02 -2.21 2.30
N GLY A 83 -0.93 -1.30 2.09
CA GLY A 83 -0.85 -0.25 1.08
C GLY A 83 0.13 0.85 1.46
N MET A 84 0.12 1.28 2.73
CA MET A 84 0.80 2.48 3.18
C MET A 84 1.54 2.37 4.52
N GLY A 85 1.30 1.33 5.32
CA GLY A 85 1.83 1.23 6.69
C GLY A 85 3.36 1.18 6.79
N SER A 86 4.05 0.68 5.76
CA SER A 86 5.52 0.58 5.73
C SER A 86 6.21 1.60 4.82
N LEU A 87 5.46 2.56 4.24
CA LEU A 87 6.05 3.59 3.39
C LEU A 87 6.94 4.53 4.22
N ALA A 88 8.10 4.89 3.65
CA ALA A 88 9.10 5.72 4.32
C ALA A 88 8.70 7.20 4.37
N ASP A 89 7.82 7.61 3.47
CA ASP A 89 7.29 8.95 3.36
C ASP A 89 5.83 9.00 3.81
N GLU A 90 5.44 10.14 4.36
CA GLU A 90 4.05 10.41 4.75
C GLU A 90 3.20 10.53 3.49
N ARG A 91 2.18 9.67 3.39
CA ARG A 91 1.18 9.62 2.33
C ARG A 91 -0.18 9.82 2.94
N LEU A 92 -1.02 10.51 2.19
CA LEU A 92 -2.42 10.67 2.51
C LEU A 92 -3.29 9.98 1.47
N ARG A 93 -4.36 9.35 1.94
CA ARG A 93 -5.37 8.66 1.15
C ARG A 93 -6.76 9.14 1.58
N VAL A 94 -7.65 9.27 0.62
CA VAL A 94 -9.05 9.63 0.82
C VAL A 94 -9.91 8.49 0.31
N LEU A 95 -10.74 7.95 1.19
CA LEU A 95 -11.75 6.95 0.86
C LEU A 95 -13.10 7.63 0.84
N PHE A 96 -13.82 7.50 -0.27
CA PHE A 96 -15.16 8.01 -0.44
C PHE A 96 -16.14 6.87 -0.26
N LEU A 97 -17.19 7.10 0.53
CA LEU A 97 -18.21 6.11 0.84
C LEU A 97 -19.57 6.56 0.30
N ASP A 98 -20.42 5.62 -0.10
CA ASP A 98 -21.83 5.90 -0.35
C ASP A 98 -22.61 6.17 0.95
N ALA A 99 -23.91 6.48 0.85
CA ALA A 99 -24.77 6.70 2.02
C ALA A 99 -24.96 5.44 2.91
N GLY A 100 -24.69 4.24 2.39
CA GLY A 100 -24.70 2.98 3.13
C GLY A 100 -23.38 2.69 3.86
N GLY A 101 -22.33 3.45 3.57
CA GLY A 101 -20.97 3.25 4.09
C GLY A 101 -20.11 2.29 3.27
N HIS A 102 -20.46 2.01 2.00
CA HIS A 102 -19.64 1.17 1.12
C HIS A 102 -18.62 2.03 0.37
N LEU A 103 -17.42 1.47 0.14
CA LEU A 103 -16.38 2.15 -0.62
C LEU A 103 -16.79 2.36 -2.09
N ILE A 104 -16.77 3.61 -2.53
CA ILE A 104 -17.05 3.97 -3.93
C ILE A 104 -15.82 4.50 -4.66
N ALA A 105 -14.84 5.07 -3.94
CA ALA A 105 -13.56 5.45 -4.51
C ALA A 105 -12.47 5.47 -3.44
N ASP A 106 -11.25 5.17 -3.89
CA ASP A 106 -10.03 5.22 -3.09
C ASP A 106 -8.97 6.01 -3.86
N GLU A 107 -8.61 7.18 -3.33
CA GLU A 107 -7.70 8.10 -3.99
C GLU A 107 -6.51 8.44 -3.09
N GLN A 108 -5.31 8.11 -3.57
CA GLN A 108 -4.08 8.57 -2.95
C GLN A 108 -3.79 10.01 -3.38
N LEU A 109 -3.74 10.93 -2.41
CA LEU A 109 -3.37 12.30 -2.68
C LEU A 109 -1.85 12.39 -2.83
N GLN A 110 -1.39 12.60 -4.06
CA GLN A 110 -0.01 13.00 -4.32
C GLN A 110 0.03 14.53 -4.41
N HIS A 111 0.85 15.15 -3.56
CA HIS A 111 1.28 16.53 -3.74
C HIS A 111 2.80 16.57 -3.81
N GLY A 112 3.32 17.46 -4.65
CA GLY A 112 4.74 17.56 -5.00
C GLY A 112 5.67 17.88 -3.83
N THR A 113 6.93 18.16 -4.19
CA THR A 113 8.17 18.11 -3.39
C THR A 113 8.31 19.08 -2.20
N LEU A 114 7.24 19.70 -1.71
CA LEU A 114 7.31 20.74 -0.66
C LEU A 114 6.57 20.31 0.61
N THR A 115 7.26 19.48 1.40
CA THR A 115 7.34 19.39 2.88
C THR A 115 6.08 19.49 3.76
N ARG A 116 4.89 19.72 3.22
CA ARG A 116 3.61 19.63 3.91
C ARG A 116 2.59 19.12 2.91
N LEU A 117 1.93 18.02 3.24
CA LEU A 117 0.70 17.60 2.57
C LEU A 117 -0.32 18.74 2.73
N ALA A 118 -0.34 19.68 1.79
CA ALA A 118 -1.31 20.75 1.75
C ALA A 118 -2.65 20.13 1.36
N LEU A 119 -3.41 19.74 2.36
CA LEU A 119 -4.79 19.35 2.20
C LEU A 119 -5.60 20.57 1.80
N TYR A 120 -6.30 20.46 0.68
CA TYR A 120 -7.30 21.45 0.29
C TYR A 120 -8.68 20.83 0.53
N PRO A 121 -9.33 21.11 1.68
CA PRO A 121 -10.66 20.58 1.98
C PRO A 121 -11.65 20.81 0.83
N ARG A 122 -11.59 21.98 0.18
CA ARG A 122 -12.40 22.29 -1.02
C ARG A 122 -12.26 21.26 -2.14
N THR A 123 -11.06 20.71 -2.35
CA THR A 123 -10.78 19.72 -3.39
C THR A 123 -11.40 18.38 -3.02
N ILE A 124 -11.25 17.98 -1.75
CA ILE A 124 -11.83 16.74 -1.21
C ILE A 124 -13.35 16.80 -1.24
N PHE A 125 -13.96 17.88 -0.77
CA PHE A 125 -15.41 18.04 -0.78
C PHE A 125 -15.99 18.12 -2.19
N ARG A 126 -15.34 18.84 -3.11
CA ARG A 126 -15.75 18.83 -4.52
C ARG A 126 -15.72 17.41 -5.09
N ARG A 127 -14.65 16.66 -4.82
CA ARG A 127 -14.54 15.27 -5.28
C ARG A 127 -15.61 14.36 -4.66
N ALA A 128 -15.91 14.55 -3.37
CA ALA A 128 -16.99 13.85 -2.70
C ALA A 128 -18.35 14.10 -3.37
N LEU A 129 -18.63 15.36 -3.75
CA LEU A 129 -19.85 15.73 -4.46
C LEU A 129 -19.90 15.14 -5.88
N GLU A 130 -18.79 15.17 -6.63
CA GLU A 130 -18.69 14.53 -7.96
C GLU A 130 -19.00 13.03 -7.91
N LEU A 131 -18.63 12.37 -6.81
CA LEU A 131 -18.85 10.94 -6.58
C LEU A 131 -20.19 10.62 -5.92
N ASN A 132 -21.00 11.63 -5.56
CA ASN A 132 -22.19 11.49 -4.71
C ASN A 132 -21.89 10.73 -3.39
N ALA A 133 -20.74 11.00 -2.78
CA ALA A 133 -20.32 10.35 -1.55
C ALA A 133 -21.19 10.78 -0.36
N GLY A 134 -21.64 9.80 0.43
CA GLY A 134 -22.30 10.00 1.72
C GLY A 134 -21.32 10.07 2.89
N GLY A 135 -20.06 9.68 2.71
CA GLY A 135 -19.03 9.71 3.74
C GLY A 135 -17.61 9.84 3.19
N ILE A 136 -16.68 10.28 4.03
CA ILE A 136 -15.26 10.42 3.71
C ILE A 136 -14.44 9.87 4.87
N ILE A 137 -13.43 9.06 4.58
CA ILE A 137 -12.39 8.65 5.53
C ILE A 137 -11.05 9.20 5.02
N LEU A 138 -10.34 9.93 5.88
CA LEU A 138 -8.98 10.39 5.65
C LEU A 138 -8.00 9.50 6.40
N VAL A 139 -6.96 9.04 5.70
CA VAL A 139 -5.95 8.14 6.27
C VAL A 139 -4.55 8.62 5.87
N HIS A 140 -3.65 8.76 6.84
CA HIS A 140 -2.23 8.96 6.60
C HIS A 140 -1.38 7.93 7.35
N ASN A 141 -0.19 7.61 6.83
CA ASN A 141 0.80 6.80 7.53
C ASN A 141 1.75 7.71 8.28
N HIS A 142 2.15 7.32 9.49
CA HIS A 142 3.24 7.97 10.20
C HIS A 142 4.50 7.11 10.05
N PRO A 143 5.51 7.56 9.27
CA PRO A 143 6.79 6.88 9.23
C PRO A 143 7.36 6.82 10.65
N THR A 144 7.56 5.61 11.16
CA THR A 144 8.25 5.42 12.43
C THR A 144 9.74 5.54 12.12
N HIS A 145 10.36 6.63 12.57
CA HIS A 145 11.81 6.81 12.54
C HIS A 145 12.50 5.74 13.40
#